data_AF-A0A926SGU6-F1
#
_entry.id   AF-A0A926SGU6-F1
#
_cell.length_a   1.000
_cell.length_b   1.000
_cell.length_c   1.000
_cell.angle_alpha   90.00
_cell.angle_beta   90.00
_cell.angle_gamma   90.00
#
_symmetry.space_group_name_H-M   'P 1'
#
loop_
_entity.id
_entity.type
_entity.pdbx_description
1 polymer ?
#
loop_
_entity_poly.entity_id
_entity_poly.type
_entity_poly.pdbx_seq_one_letter_code
_entity_poly.pdbx_strand_id
1 'polypeptide(L)'
;MNRHFLLILSFNLCIPFTTLLRAESQPAAFDFRNNLKDGNYRFCSQRPRSGTVTAPNEVVGNCFLFRKQRGQVIGKYYDTRSFGEVSVCLSGSVTDRVLAQGLEEIGGIGRQRIPANSMRDELVNWDKEGILKVSGAETYRGTSDRGRLVRYRQAILDLKRLYRVNAGAILPPTRCF
;
A
#
# COMPACT_ATOMS: atom_id res chain seq x y z
N MET A 1 82.53 19.07 20.30
CA MET A 1 81.52 19.03 21.39
C MET A 1 80.24 18.48 20.79
N ASN A 2 79.86 17.25 21.14
CA ASN A 2 78.68 16.90 21.98
C ASN A 2 77.36 17.51 21.47
N ARG A 3 76.22 16.83 21.35
CA ARG A 3 75.74 15.46 21.57
C ARG A 3 74.31 15.43 20.99
N HIS A 4 73.87 14.24 20.58
CA HIS A 4 72.50 13.70 20.52
C HIS A 4 71.27 14.61 20.74
N PHE A 5 70.22 14.40 19.93
CA PHE A 5 68.96 13.85 20.44
C PHE A 5 68.12 13.20 19.32
N LEU A 6 67.64 11.99 19.61
CA LEU A 6 66.73 11.14 18.85
C LEU A 6 65.32 11.36 19.40
N LEU A 7 64.27 11.43 18.57
CA LEU A 7 62.93 11.04 18.99
C LEU A 7 62.05 10.63 17.80
N ILE A 8 61.70 9.34 17.85
CA ILE A 8 60.69 8.62 17.09
C ILE A 8 59.32 8.92 17.72
N LEU A 9 58.23 8.94 16.95
CA LEU A 9 56.87 8.38 17.24
C LEU A 9 55.89 8.96 16.18
N SER A 10 55.44 8.17 15.20
CA SER A 10 54.28 7.25 15.26
C SER A 10 52.95 7.90 14.89
N PHE A 11 52.47 7.50 13.71
CA PHE A 11 51.08 7.22 13.31
C PHE A 11 49.92 7.84 14.09
N ASN A 12 49.08 8.60 13.38
CA ASN A 12 47.64 8.35 13.43
C ASN A 12 47.01 8.61 12.05
N LEU A 13 46.57 7.50 11.46
CA LEU A 13 45.74 7.40 10.26
C LEU A 13 44.34 7.95 10.57
N CYS A 14 44.02 9.15 10.09
CA CYS A 14 42.64 9.58 9.94
C CYS A 14 42.17 9.19 8.53
N ILE A 15 41.76 7.94 8.36
CA ILE A 15 41.01 7.51 7.18
C ILE A 15 39.56 8.02 7.36
N PRO A 16 39.00 8.74 6.37
CA PRO A 16 37.65 9.26 6.47
C PRO A 16 36.62 8.15 6.26
N PHE A 17 35.48 8.30 6.94
CA PHE A 17 34.16 7.90 6.48
C PHE A 17 34.05 6.57 5.74
N THR A 18 33.63 5.53 6.45
CA THR A 18 32.66 4.61 5.86
C THR A 18 31.66 4.28 6.93
N THR A 19 30.64 5.13 7.00
CA THR A 19 29.41 4.87 7.73
C THR A 19 28.91 3.50 7.27
N LEU A 20 28.96 2.51 8.17
CA LEU A 20 28.25 1.24 8.02
C LEU A 20 26.75 1.51 8.19
N LEU A 21 26.18 2.26 7.24
CA LEU A 21 24.76 2.30 6.99
C LEU A 21 24.40 0.95 6.38
N ARG A 22 24.07 -0.02 7.25
CA ARG A 22 23.25 -1.15 6.82
C ARG A 22 21.85 -0.62 6.52
N ALA A 23 21.71 0.03 5.37
CA ALA A 23 20.44 0.34 4.76
C ALA A 23 19.89 -0.96 4.15
N GLU A 24 19.38 -1.86 5.00
CA GLU A 24 18.72 -3.07 4.53
C GLU A 24 17.24 -3.03 4.90
N SER A 25 16.52 -2.23 4.13
CA SER A 25 15.31 -2.75 3.52
C SER A 25 15.06 -1.91 2.29
N GLN A 26 15.39 -2.44 1.11
CA GLN A 26 14.71 -1.98 -0.09
C GLN A 26 13.19 -1.99 0.18
N PRO A 27 12.38 -1.15 -0.48
CA PRO A 27 11.10 -1.64 -0.98
C PRO A 27 11.46 -2.78 -1.93
N ALA A 28 11.76 -3.97 -1.40
CA ALA A 28 11.99 -5.12 -2.25
C ALA A 28 10.69 -5.24 -3.02
N ALA A 29 10.78 -5.12 -4.35
CA ALA A 29 9.74 -5.50 -5.26
C ALA A 29 9.37 -6.94 -4.90
N PHE A 30 8.45 -7.08 -3.95
CA PHE A 30 8.01 -8.37 -3.46
C PHE A 30 7.42 -9.03 -4.69
N ASP A 31 7.96 -10.17 -5.12
CA ASP A 31 7.41 -10.88 -6.25
C ASP A 31 6.04 -11.45 -5.84
N PHE A 32 5.02 -10.62 -6.04
CA PHE A 32 3.63 -10.91 -5.72
C PHE A 32 3.08 -12.09 -6.52
N ARG A 33 3.68 -12.43 -7.68
CA ARG A 33 3.26 -13.57 -8.53
C ARG A 33 3.50 -14.91 -7.86
N ASN A 34 4.66 -15.10 -7.22
CA ASN A 34 5.11 -16.44 -6.80
C ASN A 34 5.17 -16.64 -5.28
N ASN A 35 5.22 -15.57 -4.48
CA ASN A 35 5.53 -15.69 -3.04
C ASN A 35 4.37 -15.40 -2.09
N LEU A 36 3.26 -14.85 -2.58
CA LEU A 36 2.10 -14.60 -1.72
C LEU A 36 1.25 -15.87 -1.62
N LYS A 37 1.44 -16.66 -0.56
CA LYS A 37 0.58 -17.82 -0.26
C LYS A 37 -0.87 -17.38 -0.07
N ASP A 38 -1.81 -18.31 -0.10
CA ASP A 38 -3.18 -17.99 0.24
C ASP A 38 -3.26 -17.56 1.72
N GLY A 39 -4.07 -16.54 2.02
CA GLY A 39 -4.12 -15.93 3.34
C GLY A 39 -4.62 -14.48 3.35
N ASN A 40 -4.55 -13.85 4.52
CA ASN A 40 -4.95 -12.46 4.75
C ASN A 40 -3.74 -11.55 4.84
N TYR A 41 -3.83 -10.39 4.20
CA TYR A 41 -2.72 -9.47 4.02
C TYR A 41 -3.17 -8.03 4.18
N ARG A 42 -2.25 -7.19 4.69
CA ARG A 42 -2.40 -5.73 4.68
C ARG A 42 -1.13 -5.11 4.11
N PHE A 43 -1.32 -4.19 3.17
CA PHE A 43 -0.27 -3.42 2.52
C PHE A 43 -0.60 -1.94 2.59
N CYS A 44 0.35 -1.08 2.97
CA CYS A 44 0.08 0.36 3.17
C CYS A 44 1.17 1.24 2.57
N SER A 45 0.80 2.45 2.15
CA SER A 45 1.70 3.35 1.43
C SER A 45 2.77 4.00 2.31
N GLN A 46 2.56 4.07 3.63
CA GLN A 46 3.59 4.52 4.55
C GLN A 46 4.29 3.34 5.21
N ARG A 47 5.60 3.48 5.31
CA ARG A 47 6.45 2.52 6.00
C ARG A 47 6.17 2.59 7.51
N PRO A 48 6.07 1.44 8.20
CA PRO A 48 5.94 1.46 9.64
C PRO A 48 7.20 2.04 10.31
N ARG A 49 7.02 2.80 11.40
CA ARG A 49 8.12 3.51 12.09
C ARG A 49 9.11 2.56 12.78
N SER A 50 8.70 1.34 13.13
CA SER A 50 9.57 0.28 13.65
C SER A 50 9.51 -0.96 12.74
N GLY A 51 10.65 -1.65 12.57
CA GLY A 51 10.73 -2.91 11.81
C GLY A 51 10.05 -4.10 12.49
N THR A 52 9.53 -3.91 13.70
CA THR A 52 8.80 -4.89 14.50
C THR A 52 7.34 -4.49 14.59
N VAL A 53 6.47 -5.37 14.10
CA VAL A 53 5.01 -5.44 14.30
C VAL A 53 4.38 -4.15 14.81
N THR A 54 4.05 -3.26 13.87
CA THR A 54 3.30 -2.04 14.15
C THR A 54 1.88 -2.38 14.55
N ALA A 55 1.43 -1.84 15.68
CA ALA A 55 0.07 -2.03 16.15
C ALA A 55 -0.93 -1.49 15.10
N PRO A 56 -2.15 -2.06 14.96
CA PRO A 56 -3.08 -1.71 13.88
C PRO A 56 -3.44 -0.21 13.79
N ASN A 57 -3.26 0.54 14.88
CA ASN A 57 -3.51 1.97 15.04
C ASN A 57 -2.33 2.87 14.61
N GLU A 58 -1.14 2.33 14.40
CA GLU A 58 0.04 3.07 13.95
C GLU A 58 0.25 3.00 12.43
N VAL A 59 -0.67 2.33 11.72
CA VAL A 59 -0.64 2.20 10.27
C VAL A 59 -1.25 3.46 9.64
N VAL A 60 -0.49 4.14 8.79
CA VAL A 60 -0.88 5.41 8.17
C VAL A 60 -0.80 5.33 6.64
N GLY A 61 -1.67 6.06 5.95
CA GLY A 61 -1.67 6.21 4.49
C GLY A 61 -2.81 5.45 3.82
N ASN A 62 -2.62 5.13 2.55
CA ASN A 62 -3.56 4.30 1.81
C ASN A 62 -3.21 2.83 2.03
N CYS A 63 -4.18 2.05 2.45
CA CYS A 63 -4.01 0.65 2.80
C CYS A 63 -4.91 -0.26 1.97
N PHE A 64 -4.39 -1.43 1.62
CA PHE A 64 -5.14 -2.53 1.03
C PHE A 64 -5.16 -3.71 2.00
N LEU A 65 -6.32 -3.98 2.59
CA LEU A 65 -6.57 -5.15 3.44
C LEU A 65 -7.35 -6.19 2.62
N PHE A 66 -6.74 -7.33 2.32
CA PHE A 66 -7.30 -8.31 1.39
C PHE A 66 -7.04 -9.75 1.78
N ARG A 67 -7.91 -10.64 1.30
CA ARG A 67 -7.72 -12.08 1.30
C ARG A 67 -7.27 -12.51 -0.09
N LYS A 68 -6.21 -13.32 -0.17
CA LYS A 68 -5.79 -14.01 -1.39
C LYS A 68 -6.18 -15.48 -1.33
N GLN A 69 -6.81 -15.99 -2.39
CA GLN A 69 -7.11 -17.41 -2.57
C GLN A 69 -6.98 -17.79 -4.04
N ARG A 70 -6.14 -18.79 -4.37
CA ARG A 70 -5.95 -19.29 -5.75
C ARG A 70 -5.67 -18.17 -6.78
N GLY A 71 -4.85 -17.19 -6.42
CA GLY A 71 -4.50 -16.06 -7.28
C GLY A 71 -5.56 -14.96 -7.40
N GLN A 72 -6.73 -15.14 -6.78
CA GLN A 72 -7.76 -14.13 -6.66
C GLN A 72 -7.61 -13.36 -5.36
N VAL A 73 -8.01 -12.10 -5.37
CA VAL A 73 -8.07 -11.22 -4.20
C VAL A 73 -9.45 -10.61 -4.04
N ILE A 74 -9.88 -10.52 -2.79
CA ILE A 74 -11.02 -9.71 -2.36
C ILE A 74 -10.53 -8.86 -1.20
N GLY A 75 -10.69 -7.54 -1.28
CA GLY A 75 -10.15 -6.66 -0.26
C GLY A 75 -10.70 -5.26 -0.30
N LYS A 76 -10.39 -4.50 0.75
CA LYS A 76 -10.75 -3.09 0.90
C LYS A 76 -9.50 -2.24 0.73
N TYR A 77 -9.52 -1.31 -0.23
CA TYR A 77 -8.54 -0.23 -0.34
C TYR A 77 -9.11 1.03 0.32
N TYR A 78 -8.38 1.67 1.23
CA TYR A 78 -8.90 2.77 2.05
C TYR A 78 -7.81 3.73 2.54
N ASP A 79 -8.19 4.99 2.80
CA ASP A 79 -7.33 5.98 3.44
C ASP A 79 -7.52 5.94 4.97
N THR A 80 -6.45 5.69 5.72
CA THR A 80 -6.50 5.63 7.20
C THR A 80 -6.86 6.97 7.84
N ARG A 81 -6.61 8.10 7.18
CA ARG A 81 -6.97 9.45 7.67
C ARG A 81 -8.48 9.66 7.70
N SER A 82 -9.21 8.92 6.88
CA SER A 82 -10.68 8.90 6.87
C SER A 82 -11.26 7.80 7.75
N PHE A 83 -10.44 7.16 8.59
CA PHE A 83 -10.83 5.98 9.37
C PHE A 83 -11.48 4.86 8.52
N GLY A 84 -11.15 4.81 7.22
CA GLY A 84 -11.70 3.84 6.28
C GLY A 84 -13.09 4.17 5.73
N GLU A 85 -13.59 5.39 5.92
CA GLU A 85 -14.83 5.90 5.31
C GLU A 85 -14.65 6.13 3.81
N VAL A 86 -13.49 6.63 3.38
CA VAL A 86 -13.13 6.71 1.96
C VAL A 86 -12.47 5.39 1.57
N SER A 87 -13.22 4.56 0.85
CA SER A 87 -12.76 3.23 0.50
C SER A 87 -13.43 2.64 -0.73
N VAL A 88 -12.76 1.68 -1.34
CA VAL A 88 -13.26 0.89 -2.46
C VAL A 88 -12.95 -0.58 -2.22
N CYS A 89 -13.96 -1.44 -2.38
CA CYS A 89 -13.78 -2.88 -2.37
C CYS A 89 -13.28 -3.34 -3.73
N LEU A 90 -12.20 -4.10 -3.78
CA LEU A 90 -11.59 -4.63 -4.98
C LEU A 90 -11.75 -6.15 -5.03
N SER A 91 -12.21 -6.66 -6.17
CA SER A 91 -12.29 -8.10 -6.46
C SER A 91 -11.66 -8.41 -7.81
N GLY A 92 -10.67 -9.31 -7.84
CA GLY A 92 -9.98 -9.66 -9.07
C GLY A 92 -8.75 -10.52 -8.85
N SER A 93 -7.76 -10.38 -9.73
CA SER A 93 -6.54 -11.19 -9.70
C SER A 93 -5.34 -10.41 -9.18
N VAL A 94 -4.40 -11.11 -8.54
CA VAL A 94 -3.11 -10.55 -8.13
C VAL A 94 -1.97 -11.17 -8.92
N THR A 95 -1.17 -10.32 -9.55
CA THR A 95 0.11 -10.69 -10.17
C THR A 95 1.20 -9.76 -9.64
N ASP A 96 1.84 -8.92 -10.45
CA ASP A 96 2.72 -7.83 -9.98
C ASP A 96 1.94 -6.60 -9.47
N ARG A 97 0.64 -6.60 -9.75
CA ARG A 97 -0.37 -5.60 -9.41
C ARG A 97 -1.70 -6.31 -9.15
N VAL A 98 -2.66 -5.61 -8.55
CA VAL A 98 -4.04 -6.10 -8.55
C VAL A 98 -4.75 -5.60 -9.79
N LEU A 99 -5.34 -6.53 -10.54
CA LEU A 99 -6.25 -6.25 -11.65
C LEU A 99 -7.65 -6.66 -11.23
N ALA A 100 -8.52 -5.70 -11.01
CA ALA A 100 -9.80 -5.93 -10.34
C ALA A 100 -10.94 -5.10 -10.93
N GLN A 101 -12.14 -5.42 -10.45
CA GLN A 101 -13.29 -4.52 -10.44
C GLN A 101 -13.38 -3.85 -9.07
N GLY A 102 -13.91 -2.64 -9.05
CA GLY A 102 -14.12 -1.88 -7.82
C GLY A 102 -15.60 -1.70 -7.49
N LEU A 103 -15.94 -1.71 -6.20
CA LEU A 103 -17.21 -1.22 -5.69
C LEU A 103 -16.96 -0.18 -4.61
N GLU A 104 -17.51 1.01 -4.77
CA GLU A 104 -17.39 2.12 -3.85
C GLU A 104 -18.77 2.67 -3.50
N GLU A 105 -18.92 3.16 -2.27
CA GLU A 105 -20.08 3.92 -1.84
C GLU A 105 -19.75 5.41 -1.88
N ILE A 106 -20.52 6.18 -2.66
CA ILE A 106 -20.36 7.62 -2.84
C ILE A 106 -21.55 8.36 -2.24
N GLY A 107 -21.28 9.46 -1.52
CA GLY A 107 -22.33 10.32 -0.94
C GLY A 107 -22.75 9.95 0.48
N GLY A 108 -22.05 8.99 1.12
CA GLY A 108 -22.13 8.72 2.56
C GLY A 108 -21.15 9.59 3.35
N ILE A 109 -20.53 9.03 4.40
CA ILE A 109 -19.57 9.78 5.23
C ILE A 109 -18.22 9.99 4.49
N GLY A 110 -17.88 9.06 3.58
CA GLY A 110 -16.64 9.09 2.80
C GLY A 110 -16.65 10.04 1.60
N ARG A 111 -16.30 9.49 0.43
CA ARG A 111 -16.14 10.29 -0.79
C ARG A 111 -17.49 10.77 -1.31
N GLN A 112 -17.55 12.06 -1.66
CA GLN A 112 -18.80 12.72 -2.07
C GLN A 112 -19.03 12.72 -3.59
N ARG A 113 -18.00 12.41 -4.39
CA ARG A 113 -18.05 12.49 -5.85
C ARG A 113 -17.22 11.39 -6.50
N ILE A 114 -17.71 10.88 -7.63
CA ILE A 114 -16.97 9.97 -8.51
C ILE A 114 -15.78 10.73 -9.12
N PRO A 115 -14.58 10.14 -9.23
CA PRO A 115 -13.45 10.76 -9.93
C PRO A 115 -13.84 11.21 -11.33
N ALA A 116 -13.48 12.44 -11.71
CA ALA A 116 -13.75 12.97 -13.05
C ALA A 116 -13.14 12.05 -14.12
N ASN A 117 -13.79 11.93 -15.27
CA ASN A 117 -13.40 11.08 -16.40
C ASN A 117 -13.40 9.56 -16.15
N SER A 118 -13.55 9.08 -14.92
CA SER A 118 -13.62 7.63 -14.64
C SER A 118 -14.84 6.94 -15.25
N MET A 119 -15.88 7.68 -15.65
CA MET A 119 -17.03 7.13 -16.40
C MET A 119 -16.67 6.67 -17.82
N ARG A 120 -15.53 7.11 -18.35
CA ARG A 120 -14.97 6.66 -19.63
C ARG A 120 -14.06 5.46 -19.39
N ASP A 121 -13.53 4.88 -20.47
CA ASP A 121 -12.58 3.77 -20.40
C ASP A 121 -11.14 4.22 -20.03
N GLU A 122 -10.94 5.49 -19.71
CA GLU A 122 -9.65 6.04 -19.28
C GLU A 122 -9.36 5.73 -17.81
N LEU A 123 -8.17 5.19 -17.54
CA LEU A 123 -7.68 4.97 -16.17
C LEU A 123 -7.32 6.30 -15.51
N VAL A 124 -8.08 6.68 -14.48
CA VAL A 124 -7.82 7.88 -13.68
C VAL A 124 -7.39 7.50 -12.26
N ASN A 125 -6.63 8.39 -11.62
CA ASN A 125 -6.20 8.19 -10.24
C ASN A 125 -7.41 8.20 -9.29
N TRP A 126 -7.57 7.12 -8.52
CA TRP A 126 -8.57 7.07 -7.47
C TRP A 126 -8.08 7.79 -6.21
N ASP A 127 -6.83 7.57 -5.79
CA ASP A 127 -6.18 8.29 -4.68
C ASP A 127 -5.26 9.43 -5.18
N LYS A 128 -4.86 10.31 -4.27
CA LYS A 128 -3.99 11.46 -4.60
C LYS A 128 -2.61 11.01 -5.07
N GLU A 129 -2.15 9.88 -4.56
CA GLU A 129 -0.84 9.32 -4.82
C GLU A 129 -0.81 8.50 -6.12
N GLY A 130 -1.97 8.22 -6.73
CA GLY A 130 -2.11 7.44 -7.96
C GLY A 130 -1.68 5.98 -7.81
N ILE A 131 -1.81 5.42 -6.61
CA ILE A 131 -1.48 4.01 -6.32
C ILE A 131 -2.57 3.09 -6.87
N LEU A 132 -3.83 3.51 -6.72
CA LEU A 132 -5.00 2.91 -7.33
C LEU A 132 -5.48 3.79 -8.49
N LYS A 133 -5.68 3.16 -9.65
CA LYS A 133 -6.37 3.77 -10.80
C LYS A 133 -7.66 3.02 -11.10
N VAL A 134 -8.68 3.73 -11.57
CA VAL A 134 -10.00 3.18 -11.89
C VAL A 134 -10.53 3.72 -13.21
N SER A 135 -11.39 2.96 -13.88
CA SER A 135 -12.13 3.38 -15.08
C SER A 135 -13.47 2.64 -15.21
N GLY A 136 -14.30 3.07 -16.17
CA GLY A 136 -15.62 2.50 -16.44
C GLY A 136 -16.55 2.58 -15.24
N ALA A 137 -16.59 3.73 -14.58
CA ALA A 137 -17.47 3.99 -13.45
C ALA A 137 -18.93 4.00 -13.90
N GLU A 138 -19.75 3.16 -13.29
CA GLU A 138 -21.19 3.07 -13.53
C GLU A 138 -21.95 3.02 -12.20
N THR A 139 -23.17 3.56 -12.16
CA THR A 139 -24.03 3.38 -11.00
C THR A 139 -24.41 1.90 -10.88
N TYR A 140 -24.16 1.33 -9.70
CA TYR A 140 -24.46 -0.06 -9.42
C TYR A 140 -25.81 -0.18 -8.72
N ARG A 141 -26.67 -1.07 -9.20
CA ARG A 141 -27.95 -1.38 -8.54
C ARG A 141 -27.67 -2.28 -7.34
N GLY A 142 -27.75 -1.70 -6.15
CA GLY A 142 -27.67 -2.39 -4.88
C GLY A 142 -28.18 -1.49 -3.76
N THR A 143 -28.33 -2.05 -2.57
CA THR A 143 -28.73 -1.32 -1.37
C THR A 143 -27.51 -0.75 -0.67
N SER A 144 -27.53 0.56 -0.40
CA SER A 144 -26.61 1.22 0.52
C SER A 144 -27.44 2.15 1.41
N ASP A 145 -27.16 2.13 2.71
CA ASP A 145 -27.90 2.91 3.69
C ASP A 145 -27.44 4.37 3.73
N ARG A 146 -26.32 4.71 3.08
CA ARG A 146 -25.68 6.03 3.23
C ARG A 146 -25.30 6.68 1.91
N GLY A 147 -25.38 6.00 0.77
CA GLY A 147 -24.96 6.60 -0.50
C GLY A 147 -25.39 5.83 -1.74
N ARG A 148 -24.87 6.28 -2.89
CA ARG A 148 -24.99 5.55 -4.16
C ARG A 148 -23.83 4.58 -4.29
N LEU A 149 -24.11 3.36 -4.75
CA LEU A 149 -23.06 2.42 -5.10
C LEU A 149 -22.55 2.71 -6.52
N VAL A 150 -21.23 2.73 -6.66
CA VAL A 150 -20.53 2.94 -7.91
C VAL A 150 -19.63 1.75 -8.16
N ARG A 151 -19.81 1.11 -9.30
CA ARG A 151 -18.94 0.03 -9.76
C ARG A 151 -17.92 0.62 -10.74
N TYR A 152 -16.66 0.29 -10.53
CA TYR A 152 -15.60 0.51 -11.51
C TYR A 152 -15.36 -0.80 -12.25
N ARG A 153 -15.52 -0.79 -13.59
CA ARG A 153 -15.28 -1.97 -14.43
C ARG A 153 -13.82 -2.40 -14.45
N GLN A 154 -12.91 -1.46 -14.24
CA GLN A 154 -11.48 -1.74 -14.14
C GLN A 154 -10.86 -0.96 -12.98
N ALA A 155 -9.97 -1.63 -12.25
CA ALA A 155 -9.17 -1.08 -11.19
C ALA A 155 -7.77 -1.71 -11.25
N ILE A 156 -6.74 -0.86 -11.18
CA ILE A 156 -5.34 -1.28 -11.15
C ILE A 156 -4.68 -0.73 -9.90
N LEU A 157 -4.26 -1.61 -9.00
CA LEU A 157 -3.54 -1.25 -7.78
C LEU A 157 -2.06 -1.65 -7.90
N ASP A 158 -1.17 -0.67 -7.82
CA ASP A 158 0.27 -0.90 -7.82
C ASP A 158 0.78 -1.29 -6.43
N LEU A 159 0.90 -2.61 -6.20
CA LEU A 159 1.35 -3.15 -4.93
C LEU A 159 2.84 -2.88 -4.64
N LYS A 160 3.66 -2.55 -5.65
CA LYS A 160 5.08 -2.22 -5.47
C LYS A 160 5.29 -0.91 -4.72
N ARG A 161 4.25 -0.07 -4.67
CA ARG A 161 4.23 1.21 -3.96
C ARG A 161 3.75 1.08 -2.51
N LEU A 162 3.54 -0.14 -2.03
CA LEU A 162 3.03 -0.42 -0.69
C LEU A 162 3.99 -1.31 0.09
N TYR A 163 4.03 -1.11 1.40
CA TYR A 163 4.76 -1.93 2.35
C TYR A 163 3.82 -2.96 2.98
N ARG A 164 4.26 -4.21 3.06
CA ARG A 164 3.53 -5.23 3.83
C ARG A 164 3.57 -4.86 5.31
N VAL A 165 2.42 -4.89 5.96
CA VAL A 165 2.26 -4.66 7.39
C VAL A 165 1.46 -5.80 8.02
N ASN A 166 1.44 -5.87 9.35
CA ASN A 166 0.61 -6.85 10.05
C ASN A 166 -0.87 -6.60 9.71
N ALA A 167 -1.62 -7.65 9.34
CA ALA A 167 -3.05 -7.55 9.07
C ALA A 167 -3.88 -7.23 10.32
N GLY A 168 -3.34 -7.48 11.51
CA GLY A 168 -4.00 -7.30 12.80
C GLY A 168 -5.18 -8.26 12.98
N ALA A 169 -6.12 -7.86 13.84
CA ALA A 169 -7.34 -8.62 14.11
C ALA A 169 -8.49 -8.32 13.11
N ILE A 170 -8.33 -7.30 12.26
CA ILE A 170 -9.37 -6.91 11.29
C ILE A 170 -9.30 -7.87 10.11
N LEU A 171 -10.39 -8.60 9.88
CA LEU A 171 -10.50 -9.50 8.74
C LEU A 171 -10.84 -8.73 7.45
N PRO A 172 -10.23 -9.10 6.31
CA PRO A 172 -10.62 -8.58 5.02
C PRO A 172 -12.06 -9.00 4.66
N PRO A 173 -12.76 -8.22 3.82
CA PRO A 173 -14.09 -8.58 3.34
C PRO A 173 -14.09 -9.92 2.60
N THR A 174 -15.18 -10.68 2.72
CA THR A 174 -15.34 -11.97 2.03
C THR A 174 -15.91 -11.83 0.62
N ARG A 175 -16.62 -10.72 0.34
CA ARG A 175 -17.20 -10.35 -0.95
C ARG A 175 -17.27 -8.83 -1.11
N CYS A 176 -17.27 -8.35 -2.35
CA CYS A 176 -17.59 -6.95 -2.66
C CYS A 176 -19.04 -6.75 -3.08
N PHE A 177 -19.67 -7.76 -3.69
CA PHE A 177 -21.03 -7.76 -4.21
C PHE A 177 -21.84 -8.85 -3.53
#